data_AF-A0A7S1QK01-F1
#
_entry.id   AF-A0A7S1QK01-F1
#
_cell.length_a   1.000
_cell.length_b   1.000
_cell.length_c   1.000
_cell.angle_alpha   90.00
_cell.angle_beta   90.00
_cell.angle_gamma   90.00
#
_symmetry.space_group_name_H-M   'P 1'
#
loop_
_entity.id
_entity.type
_entity.pdbx_description
1 polymer ?
#
loop_
_entity_poly.entity_id
_entity_poly.type
_entity_poly.pdbx_seq_one_letter_code
_entity_poly.pdbx_strand_id
1 'polypeptide(L)'
;PKNLFEQFHRAANVWFLIVSIFQMLPLELSPTSKYATITPLCCVLFVTFLKDAYEDYGRRRDDSRVNNRKCSVVDPISNKLVDMPWKDVNVGQRIYLSCDEPIPADMVVLACGGDEGVAYV
;
A
#
# COMPACT_ATOMS: atom_id res chain seq x y z
N PRO A 1 -6.76 -13.18 -0.35
CA PRO A 1 -5.92 -14.40 -0.47
C PRO A 1 -4.41 -14.17 -0.32
N LYS A 2 -3.83 -13.06 -0.84
CA LYS A 2 -2.37 -12.80 -0.75
C LYS A 2 -1.89 -12.40 0.65
N ASN A 3 -2.66 -11.57 1.37
CA ASN A 3 -2.27 -11.08 2.70
C ASN A 3 -2.19 -12.20 3.76
N LEU A 4 -3.14 -13.16 3.75
CA LEU A 4 -3.08 -14.32 4.65
C LEU A 4 -1.88 -15.23 4.31
N PHE A 5 -1.57 -15.40 3.02
CA PHE A 5 -0.42 -16.19 2.57
C PHE A 5 0.92 -15.55 2.96
N GLU A 6 1.07 -14.23 2.83
CA GLU A 6 2.25 -13.48 3.30
C GLU A 6 2.39 -13.51 4.82
N GLN A 7 1.27 -13.42 5.55
CA GLN A 7 1.28 -13.56 7.01
C GLN A 7 1.75 -14.97 7.43
N PHE A 8 1.34 -16.04 6.76
CA PHE A 8 1.84 -17.40 7.03
C PHE A 8 3.23 -17.71 6.46
N HIS A 9 3.82 -16.83 5.65
CA HIS A 9 5.21 -16.96 5.22
C HIS A 9 6.21 -16.37 6.24
N ARG A 10 5.73 -15.54 7.18
CA ARG A 10 6.54 -15.05 8.30
C ARG A 10 6.69 -16.16 9.34
N ALA A 11 7.93 -16.59 9.57
CA ALA A 11 8.27 -17.67 10.51
C ALA A 11 7.65 -17.47 11.92
N ALA A 12 7.49 -16.22 12.35
CA ALA A 12 6.79 -15.89 13.59
C ALA A 12 5.34 -16.42 13.60
N ASN A 13 4.53 -16.12 12.60
CA ASN A 13 3.11 -16.51 12.58
C ASN A 13 2.92 -18.03 12.47
N VAL A 14 3.82 -18.72 11.78
CA VAL A 14 3.87 -20.20 11.75
C VAL A 14 4.25 -20.75 13.13
N TRP A 15 5.24 -20.16 13.78
CA TRP A 15 5.61 -20.50 15.16
C TRP A 15 4.41 -20.33 16.11
N PHE A 16 3.61 -19.26 15.96
CA PHE A 16 2.45 -18.99 16.82
C PHE A 16 1.28 -19.95 16.57
N LEU A 17 1.06 -20.33 15.31
CA LEU A 17 0.10 -21.38 14.96
C LEU A 17 0.51 -22.72 15.57
N ILE A 18 1.78 -23.09 15.42
CA ILE A 18 2.34 -24.34 15.96
C ILE A 18 2.19 -24.36 17.49
N VAL A 19 2.56 -23.28 18.17
CA VAL A 19 2.47 -23.17 19.63
C VAL A 19 1.01 -23.18 20.11
N SER A 20 0.08 -22.54 19.40
CA SER A 20 -1.35 -22.59 19.72
C SER A 20 -1.94 -24.00 19.56
N ILE A 21 -1.51 -24.76 18.54
CA ILE A 21 -1.90 -26.16 18.34
C ILE A 21 -1.34 -27.05 19.45
N PHE A 22 -0.06 -26.88 19.81
CA PHE A 22 0.54 -27.63 20.93
C PHE A 22 -0.10 -27.31 22.29
N GLN A 23 -0.67 -26.11 22.45
CA GLN A 23 -1.38 -25.70 23.67
C GLN A 23 -2.82 -26.24 23.73
N MET A 24 -3.46 -26.50 22.59
CA MET A 24 -4.75 -27.21 22.53
C MET A 24 -4.62 -28.69 22.91
N LEU A 25 -3.42 -29.27 22.83
CA LEU A 25 -3.15 -30.62 23.31
C LEU A 25 -2.92 -30.57 24.84
N PRO A 26 -3.73 -31.29 25.65
CA PRO A 26 -3.60 -31.30 27.09
C PRO A 26 -2.42 -32.19 27.51
N LEU A 27 -1.19 -31.72 27.29
CA LEU A 27 0.02 -32.38 27.79
C LEU A 27 0.34 -31.83 29.18
N GLU A 28 -0.08 -32.56 30.21
CA GLU A 28 0.16 -32.29 31.63
C GLU A 28 1.65 -32.47 32.03
N LEU A 29 2.57 -31.69 31.44
CA LEU A 29 4.01 -31.83 31.69
C LEU A 29 4.68 -30.46 31.91
N SER A 30 4.33 -29.72 32.97
CA SER A 30 5.26 -28.74 33.59
C SER A 30 4.72 -28.20 34.93
N PRO A 31 5.52 -28.15 36.01
CA PRO A 31 5.13 -27.61 37.31
C PRO A 31 5.27 -26.07 37.40
N THR A 32 5.45 -25.38 36.27
CA THR A 32 5.52 -23.92 36.17
C THR A 32 4.34 -23.43 35.33
N SER A 33 3.60 -22.41 35.78
CA SER A 33 2.28 -22.09 35.19
C SER A 33 2.40 -21.76 33.71
N LYS A 34 1.78 -22.60 32.86
CA LYS A 34 1.73 -22.45 31.39
C LYS A 34 1.32 -21.04 30.95
N TYR A 35 0.53 -20.35 31.77
CA TYR A 35 0.04 -19.00 31.54
C TYR A 35 1.12 -17.91 31.66
N ALA A 36 2.16 -18.09 32.49
CA ALA A 36 3.14 -17.02 32.76
C ALA A 36 3.98 -16.61 31.54
N THR A 37 4.18 -17.53 30.58
CA THR A 37 4.98 -17.28 29.37
C THR A 37 4.13 -17.03 28.13
N ILE A 38 2.93 -17.58 28.05
CA ILE A 38 2.01 -17.45 26.91
C ILE A 38 1.36 -16.07 26.86
N THR A 39 0.93 -15.56 28.01
CA THR A 39 0.24 -14.26 28.11
C THR A 39 1.06 -13.10 27.53
N PRO A 40 2.31 -12.83 27.93
CA PRO A 40 3.06 -11.69 27.40
C PRO A 40 3.30 -11.81 25.89
N LEU A 41 3.50 -13.03 25.40
CA LEU A 41 3.80 -13.32 24.01
C LEU A 41 2.55 -13.15 23.10
N CYS A 42 1.37 -13.57 23.56
CA CYS A 42 0.09 -13.29 22.90
C CYS A 42 -0.24 -11.79 22.90
N CYS A 43 0.04 -11.08 24.00
CA CYS A 43 -0.19 -9.63 24.07
C CYS A 43 0.68 -8.88 23.05
N VAL A 44 1.98 -9.17 22.99
CA VAL A 44 2.90 -8.53 22.04
C VAL A 44 2.47 -8.77 20.60
N LEU A 45 2.08 -9.99 20.26
CA LEU A 45 1.53 -10.28 18.95
C LEU A 45 0.27 -9.50 18.62
N PHE A 46 -0.69 -9.51 19.55
CA PHE A 46 -1.98 -8.91 19.31
C PHE A 46 -1.85 -7.40 19.06
N VAL A 47 -1.00 -6.74 19.85
CA VAL A 47 -0.66 -5.32 19.64
C VAL A 47 0.03 -5.12 18.30
N THR A 48 0.95 -6.00 17.91
CA THR A 48 1.65 -5.91 16.61
C THR A 48 0.67 -6.07 15.44
N PHE A 49 -0.24 -7.04 15.52
CA PHE A 49 -1.29 -7.25 14.53
C PHE A 49 -2.22 -6.03 14.40
N LEU A 50 -2.66 -5.46 15.53
CA LEU A 50 -3.49 -4.26 15.51
C LEU A 50 -2.77 -3.05 14.91
N LYS A 51 -1.49 -2.87 15.24
CA LYS A 51 -0.65 -1.82 14.67
C LYS A 51 -0.52 -1.97 13.15
N ASP A 52 -0.13 -3.16 12.69
CA ASP A 52 0.06 -3.44 11.26
C ASP A 52 -1.27 -3.27 10.50
N ALA A 53 -2.40 -3.71 11.06
CA ALA A 53 -3.72 -3.53 10.46
C ALA A 53 -4.12 -2.05 10.34
N TYR A 54 -3.79 -1.23 11.35
CA TYR A 54 -4.04 0.22 11.33
C TYR A 54 -3.17 0.92 10.28
N GLU A 55 -1.88 0.59 10.23
CA GLU A 55 -0.96 1.16 9.24
C GLU A 55 -1.37 0.79 7.81
N ASP A 56 -1.72 -0.47 7.56
CA ASP A 56 -2.22 -0.93 6.26
C ASP A 56 -3.50 -0.21 5.83
N TYR A 57 -4.42 0.05 6.78
CA TYR A 57 -5.62 0.81 6.49
C TYR A 57 -5.31 2.26 6.07
N GLY A 58 -4.36 2.90 6.77
CA GLY A 58 -3.85 4.22 6.41
C GLY A 58 -3.26 4.24 4.99
N ARG A 59 -2.37 3.29 4.68
CA ARG A 59 -1.76 3.17 3.34
C ARG A 59 -2.79 3.03 2.23
N ARG A 60 -3.81 2.17 2.42
CA ARG A 60 -4.88 2.01 1.42
C ARG A 60 -5.65 3.31 1.17
N ARG A 61 -5.89 4.10 2.21
CA ARG A 61 -6.54 5.41 2.08
C ARG A 61 -5.66 6.37 1.30
N ASP A 62 -4.37 6.40 1.60
CA ASP A 62 -3.41 7.27 0.92
C ASP A 62 -3.22 6.89 -0.55
N ASP A 63 -3.07 5.60 -0.84
CA ASP A 63 -2.97 5.08 -2.21
C ASP A 63 -4.23 5.42 -3.00
N SER A 64 -5.42 5.21 -2.42
CA SER A 64 -6.69 5.57 -3.07
C SER A 64 -6.77 7.08 -3.35
N ARG A 65 -6.28 7.92 -2.43
CA ARG A 65 -6.26 9.37 -2.62
C ARG A 65 -5.33 9.76 -3.77
N VAL A 66 -4.13 9.18 -3.85
CA VAL A 66 -3.17 9.48 -4.94
C VAL A 66 -3.70 8.96 -6.28
N ASN A 67 -4.20 7.74 -6.33
CA ASN A 67 -4.72 7.10 -7.54
C ASN A 67 -5.96 7.78 -8.13
N ASN A 68 -6.73 8.50 -7.32
CA ASN A 68 -7.89 9.28 -7.76
C ASN A 68 -7.59 10.78 -7.94
N ARG A 69 -6.32 11.22 -7.82
CA ARG A 69 -5.93 12.57 -8.27
C ARG A 69 -6.22 12.69 -9.76
N LYS A 70 -6.62 13.87 -10.20
CA LYS A 70 -6.92 14.14 -11.61
C LYS A 70 -5.71 14.76 -12.29
N CYS A 71 -5.55 14.49 -13.58
CA CYS A 71 -4.66 15.21 -14.48
C CYS A 71 -5.41 15.47 -15.80
N SER A 72 -5.01 16.52 -16.52
CA SER A 72 -5.62 16.86 -17.81
C SER A 72 -4.95 16.08 -18.95
N VAL A 73 -5.72 15.22 -19.62
CA VAL A 73 -5.27 14.41 -20.76
C VAL A 73 -5.87 14.98 -22.05
N VAL A 74 -5.07 15.01 -23.12
CA VAL A 74 -5.54 15.41 -24.45
C VAL A 74 -6.25 14.23 -25.12
N ASP A 75 -7.55 14.37 -25.36
CA ASP A 75 -8.32 13.39 -26.12
C ASP A 75 -7.81 13.32 -27.57
N PRO A 76 -7.38 12.14 -28.07
CA PRO A 76 -6.87 11.99 -29.43
C PRO A 76 -7.91 12.30 -30.52
N ILE A 77 -9.21 12.17 -30.24
CA ILE A 77 -10.27 12.36 -31.23
C ILE A 77 -10.74 13.81 -31.23
N SER A 78 -11.13 14.33 -30.06
CA SER A 78 -11.68 15.69 -29.97
C SER A 78 -10.63 16.80 -29.85
N ASN A 79 -9.35 16.45 -29.61
CA ASN A 79 -8.27 17.38 -29.27
C ASN A 79 -8.62 18.33 -28.10
N LYS A 80 -9.51 17.90 -27.21
CA LYS A 80 -9.87 18.65 -25.99
C LYS A 80 -9.14 18.06 -24.79
N LEU A 81 -8.93 18.92 -23.79
CA LEU A 81 -8.46 18.50 -22.48
C LEU A 81 -9.62 17.86 -21.71
N VAL A 82 -9.37 16.67 -21.18
CA VAL A 82 -10.31 15.91 -20.37
C VAL A 82 -9.61 15.52 -19.08
N ASP A 83 -10.29 15.74 -17.95
CA ASP A 83 -9.77 15.31 -16.66
C ASP A 83 -9.89 13.79 -16.51
N MET A 84 -8.78 13.15 -16.18
CA MET A 84 -8.69 11.72 -15.97
C MET A 84 -8.03 11.43 -14.61
N PRO A 85 -8.53 10.48 -13.82
CA PRO A 85 -7.85 10.07 -12.61
C PRO A 85 -6.54 9.34 -12.95
N TRP A 86 -5.51 9.51 -12.11
CA TRP A 86 -4.16 9.00 -12.35
C TRP A 86 -4.11 7.50 -12.61
N LYS A 87 -4.97 6.72 -11.93
CA LYS A 87 -5.07 5.26 -12.14
C LYS A 87 -5.51 4.83 -13.54
N ASP A 88 -6.16 5.73 -14.29
CA ASP A 88 -6.71 5.43 -15.63
C ASP A 88 -5.79 5.96 -16.75
N VAL A 89 -4.67 6.60 -16.40
CA VAL A 89 -3.67 7.10 -17.35
C VAL A 89 -2.90 5.93 -17.95
N ASN A 90 -2.78 5.92 -19.27
CA ASN A 90 -2.13 4.86 -20.05
C ASN A 90 -0.95 5.42 -20.88
N VAL A 91 0.02 4.55 -21.17
CA VAL A 91 1.18 4.88 -22.00
C VAL A 91 0.74 5.34 -23.39
N GLY A 92 1.36 6.42 -23.88
CA GLY A 92 1.06 7.02 -25.18
C GLY A 92 0.01 8.14 -25.12
N GLN A 93 -0.59 8.40 -23.96
CA GLN A 93 -1.46 9.56 -23.77
C GLN A 93 -0.63 10.84 -23.62
N ARG A 94 -1.12 11.94 -24.21
CA ARG A 94 -0.55 13.27 -24.06
C ARG A 94 -1.20 13.95 -22.86
N ILE A 95 -0.41 14.36 -21.90
CA ILE A 95 -0.88 15.02 -20.67
C ILE A 95 -0.46 16.48 -20.73
N TYR A 96 -1.38 17.37 -20.37
CA TYR A 96 -1.11 18.78 -20.16
C TYR A 96 -0.93 19.01 -18.66
N LEU A 97 0.25 19.46 -18.25
CA LEU A 97 0.57 19.77 -16.86
C LEU A 97 0.59 21.28 -16.66
N SER A 98 -0.12 21.74 -15.63
CA SER A 98 -0.07 23.13 -15.20
C SER A 98 1.11 23.38 -14.24
N CYS A 99 1.47 24.64 -14.05
CA CYS A 99 2.44 25.00 -13.00
C CYS A 99 1.94 24.53 -11.62
N ASP A 100 2.88 24.07 -10.78
CA ASP A 100 2.63 23.52 -9.44
C ASP A 100 1.74 22.26 -9.40
N GLU A 101 1.51 21.60 -10.54
CA GLU A 101 0.80 20.34 -10.60
C GLU A 101 1.78 19.16 -10.42
N PRO A 102 1.45 18.17 -9.57
CA PRO A 102 2.30 17.00 -9.41
C PRO A 102 2.30 16.14 -10.68
N ILE A 103 3.47 15.60 -11.02
CA ILE A 103 3.64 14.76 -12.21
C ILE A 103 3.01 13.37 -11.97
N PRO A 104 2.07 12.90 -12.82
CA PRO A 104 1.32 11.66 -12.60
C PRO A 104 2.13 10.38 -12.88
N ALA A 105 3.11 10.45 -13.79
CA ALA A 105 3.92 9.33 -14.24
C ALA A 105 5.24 9.81 -14.86
N ASP A 106 6.15 8.90 -15.19
CA ASP A 106 7.34 9.25 -15.97
C ASP A 106 6.94 9.75 -17.36
N MET A 107 7.38 10.95 -17.72
CA MET A 107 6.94 11.66 -18.93
C MET A 107 8.13 12.15 -19.75
N VAL A 108 7.90 12.25 -21.07
CA VAL A 108 8.81 12.94 -21.99
C VAL A 108 8.19 14.29 -22.34
N VAL A 109 8.95 15.36 -22.12
CA VAL A 109 8.51 16.73 -22.44
C VAL A 109 8.48 16.92 -23.95
N LEU A 110 7.30 17.27 -24.49
CA LEU A 110 7.11 17.53 -25.92
C LEU A 110 7.12 19.02 -26.25
N ALA A 111 6.59 19.84 -25.35
CA ALA A 111 6.52 21.29 -25.49
C ALA A 111 6.45 21.93 -24.10
N CYS A 112 7.05 23.12 -23.97
CA CYS A 112 7.01 23.94 -22.76
C CYS A 112 6.34 25.27 -23.10
N GLY A 113 5.70 25.90 -22.12
CA GLY A 113 5.07 27.21 -22.31
C GLY A 113 6.06 28.38 -22.41
N GLY A 114 7.31 28.20 -21.97
CA GLY A 114 8.35 29.23 -22.04
C GLY A 114 9.12 29.23 -23.36
N ASP A 115 9.62 30.40 -23.77
CA ASP A 115 10.29 30.62 -25.05
C ASP A 115 11.58 29.78 -25.24
N GLU A 116 12.19 29.34 -24.14
CA GLU A 116 13.45 28.57 -24.17
C GLU A 116 13.24 27.05 -24.29
N GLY A 117 11.99 26.57 -24.27
CA GLY A 117 11.71 25.13 -24.31
C GLY A 117 12.14 24.36 -23.06
N VAL A 118 12.49 25.05 -21.98
CA VAL A 118 12.94 24.46 -20.71
C VAL A 118 11.77 24.36 -19.73
N ALA A 119 11.67 23.23 -19.04
CA ALA A 119 10.76 23.03 -17.90
C ALA A 119 11.56 22.81 -16.62
N TYR A 120 11.05 23.33 -15.51
CA TYR A 120 11.63 23.17 -14.18
C TYR A 120 10.72 22.24 -13.34
N VAL A 121 11.34 21.37 -12.53
CA VAL A 121 10.67 20.39 -11.67
C VAL A 121 11.16 20.56 -10.25
#